data_AF-A0A2A4T5W8-F1
#
_entry.id   AF-A0A2A4T5W8-F1
#
_cell.length_a   1.000
_cell.length_b   1.000
_cell.length_c   1.000
_cell.angle_alpha   90.00
_cell.angle_beta   90.00
_cell.angle_gamma   90.00
#
_symmetry.space_group_name_H-M   'P 1'
#
loop_
_entity.id
_entity.type
_entity.pdbx_description
1 polymer ?
#
loop_
_entity_poly.entity_id
_entity_poly.type
_entity_poly.pdbx_seq_one_letter_code
_entity_poly.pdbx_strand_id
1 'polypeptide(L)'
;MAKQKESKQDKKSTPYSDGTSISQELLASIKQCQALPTPDKNKYWQLEPIPNIEKKNKKLFGLIKKKGLKEDEIKELRQAAIHAPGNTKVRIQKLQKKFPNDPVLLMLSAICQQGMIINSSSQKEVLTGLEKATKDAALALLSDGISLYNIESFFKIYYIYIDRFKRQQLRTYEQVRIDPRLESYRKQLQNSMQMVDYLGSDKKKSLNILAHLKKKLKTSHYTTVFKLQDISMAGQAILKGRQQDKFAIGTAKELIAFIYAMSIAFARIPILNPLTEQIMEKMPDTDRILYLRRVSIRSVRFFTQFRLHALEGEPKKMAELGKQIFKENWAAIQKMEGQALYQIYESDPYFNLAFVAELTVGMYDSKLQTQIQATALKAVETVIQRDMSKNHIFTEAANNHTHKLVALKEDANT
;
A
#
# COMPACT_ATOMS: atom_id res chain seq x y z
N MET A 1 28.47 -41.62 -36.90
CA MET A 1 27.74 -40.58 -37.64
C MET A 1 26.33 -41.08 -37.95
N ALA A 2 25.35 -40.73 -37.13
CA ALA A 2 23.95 -41.14 -37.29
C ALA A 2 23.10 -39.89 -37.55
N LYS A 3 22.41 -39.85 -38.71
CA LYS A 3 21.52 -38.75 -39.10
C LYS A 3 20.22 -38.83 -38.29
N GLN A 4 19.98 -37.85 -37.43
CA GLN A 4 18.67 -37.60 -36.83
C GLN A 4 17.71 -37.04 -37.89
N LYS A 5 16.58 -37.73 -38.10
CA LYS A 5 15.44 -37.25 -38.88
C LYS A 5 14.63 -36.29 -37.99
N GLU A 6 14.59 -35.02 -38.35
CA GLU A 6 13.66 -34.05 -37.78
C GLU A 6 12.23 -34.38 -38.23
N SER A 7 11.39 -34.78 -37.28
CA SER A 7 9.95 -34.89 -37.49
C SER A 7 9.34 -33.48 -37.43
N LYS A 8 8.87 -32.98 -38.57
CA LYS A 8 7.99 -31.81 -38.64
C LYS A 8 6.69 -32.15 -37.90
N GLN A 9 6.52 -31.63 -36.69
CA GLN A 9 5.21 -31.57 -36.06
C GLN A 9 4.41 -30.44 -36.70
N ASP A 10 3.41 -30.81 -37.48
CA ASP A 10 2.39 -29.91 -37.99
C ASP A 10 1.72 -29.18 -36.82
N LYS A 11 1.87 -27.86 -36.79
CA LYS A 11 1.08 -26.96 -35.97
C LYS A 11 -0.38 -27.12 -36.40
N LYS A 12 -1.14 -27.92 -35.66
CA LYS A 12 -2.60 -27.93 -35.72
C LYS A 12 -3.09 -26.50 -35.51
N SER A 13 -3.54 -25.87 -36.59
CA SER A 13 -4.39 -24.69 -36.53
C SER A 13 -5.62 -25.05 -35.72
N THR A 14 -5.84 -24.33 -34.62
CA THR A 14 -7.09 -24.44 -33.87
C THR A 14 -8.26 -24.08 -34.79
N PRO A 15 -9.34 -24.88 -34.79
CA PRO A 15 -10.50 -24.60 -35.61
C PRO A 15 -11.14 -23.30 -35.11
N TYR A 16 -11.27 -22.32 -36.00
CA TYR A 16 -12.18 -21.20 -35.79
C TYR A 16 -13.60 -21.80 -35.76
N SER A 17 -14.14 -22.02 -34.56
CA SER A 17 -15.55 -22.37 -34.40
C SER A 17 -16.40 -21.24 -34.96
N ASP A 18 -17.51 -21.56 -35.63
CA ASP A 18 -18.49 -20.66 -36.24
C ASP A 18 -19.00 -19.53 -35.32
N GLY A 19 -18.16 -18.51 -35.13
CA GLY A 19 -18.34 -17.17 -35.68
C GLY A 19 -19.14 -16.13 -34.91
N THR A 20 -20.26 -16.46 -34.25
CA THR A 20 -21.25 -15.40 -33.92
C THR A 20 -21.28 -14.92 -32.47
N SER A 21 -20.86 -15.73 -31.49
CA SER A 21 -20.90 -15.32 -30.08
C SER A 21 -19.51 -15.28 -29.43
N ILE A 22 -19.28 -14.28 -28.59
CA ILE A 22 -18.09 -14.19 -27.74
C ILE A 22 -18.27 -15.17 -26.57
N SER A 23 -17.24 -15.95 -26.24
CA SER A 23 -17.27 -16.86 -25.09
C SER A 23 -17.59 -16.12 -23.79
N GLN A 24 -18.59 -16.60 -23.04
CA GLN A 24 -18.95 -16.06 -21.73
C GLN A 24 -17.81 -16.19 -20.71
N GLU A 25 -16.97 -17.22 -20.85
CA GLU A 25 -15.79 -17.41 -20.00
C GLU A 25 -14.74 -16.33 -20.24
N LEU A 26 -14.53 -15.95 -21.51
CA LEU A 26 -13.63 -14.85 -21.87
C LEU A 26 -14.16 -13.52 -21.33
N LEU A 27 -15.45 -13.24 -21.49
CA LEU A 27 -16.08 -12.05 -20.92
C LEU A 27 -15.95 -12.00 -19.38
N ALA A 28 -16.11 -13.13 -18.71
CA ALA A 28 -15.90 -13.24 -17.27
C ALA A 28 -14.43 -12.98 -16.88
N SER A 29 -13.47 -13.53 -17.64
CA SER A 29 -12.03 -13.29 -17.42
C SER A 29 -11.66 -11.82 -17.64
N ILE A 30 -12.22 -11.18 -18.67
CA ILE A 30 -12.04 -9.75 -18.94
C ILE A 30 -12.52 -8.93 -17.75
N LYS A 31 -13.76 -9.16 -17.29
CA LYS A 31 -14.34 -8.48 -16.12
C LYS A 31 -13.48 -8.67 -14.87
N GLN A 32 -13.00 -9.88 -14.62
CA GLN A 32 -12.12 -10.17 -13.50
C GLN A 32 -10.78 -9.42 -13.61
N CYS A 33 -10.18 -9.39 -14.81
CA CYS A 33 -8.90 -8.73 -15.08
C CYS A 33 -8.99 -7.19 -15.02
N GLN A 34 -10.17 -6.63 -15.25
CA GLN A 34 -10.47 -5.21 -15.12
C GLN A 34 -10.83 -4.81 -13.68
N ALA A 35 -11.26 -5.75 -12.84
CA ALA A 35 -11.61 -5.52 -11.44
C ALA A 35 -10.34 -5.36 -10.58
N LEU A 36 -9.70 -4.20 -10.69
CA LEU A 36 -8.46 -3.87 -9.97
C LEU A 36 -8.60 -4.06 -8.46
N PRO A 37 -7.51 -4.43 -7.77
CA PRO A 37 -7.50 -4.59 -6.32
C PRO A 37 -7.39 -3.25 -5.61
N THR A 38 -8.36 -2.37 -5.83
CA THR A 38 -8.48 -1.06 -5.20
C THR A 38 -9.89 -0.86 -4.65
N PRO A 39 -10.05 -0.22 -3.46
CA PRO A 39 -11.37 -0.02 -2.86
C PRO A 39 -12.35 0.80 -3.73
N ASP A 40 -11.83 1.70 -4.55
CA ASP A 40 -12.62 2.60 -5.41
C ASP A 40 -13.21 1.88 -6.62
N LYS A 41 -12.61 0.77 -7.03
CA LYS A 41 -13.01 0.01 -8.23
C LYS A 41 -13.75 -1.28 -7.90
N ASN A 42 -13.52 -1.84 -6.71
CA ASN A 42 -14.08 -3.12 -6.35
C ASN A 42 -14.44 -3.16 -4.85
N LYS A 43 -15.74 -3.29 -4.57
CA LYS A 43 -16.32 -3.34 -3.21
C LYS A 43 -15.73 -4.46 -2.35
N TYR A 44 -15.22 -5.53 -2.96
CA TYR A 44 -14.54 -6.60 -2.23
C TYR A 44 -13.36 -6.09 -1.40
N TRP A 45 -12.70 -5.01 -1.85
CA TRP A 45 -11.56 -4.36 -1.21
C TRP A 45 -11.93 -3.18 -0.30
N GLN A 46 -13.22 -2.90 -0.11
CA GLN A 46 -13.69 -1.97 0.91
C GLN A 46 -13.64 -2.67 2.26
N LEU A 47 -12.46 -2.64 2.88
CA LEU A 47 -12.19 -3.34 4.13
C LEU A 47 -12.69 -2.53 5.33
N GLU A 48 -13.43 -3.19 6.21
CA GLU A 48 -13.84 -2.63 7.49
C GLU A 48 -13.13 -3.35 8.65
N PRO A 49 -12.79 -2.62 9.73
CA PRO A 49 -12.18 -3.24 10.90
C PRO A 49 -13.12 -4.26 11.52
N ILE A 50 -12.58 -5.40 11.95
CA ILE A 50 -13.40 -6.40 12.64
C ILE A 50 -13.74 -5.83 14.03
N PRO A 51 -15.03 -5.67 14.38
CA PRO A 51 -15.39 -5.06 15.65
C PRO A 51 -14.82 -5.86 16.82
N ASN A 52 -14.09 -5.20 17.71
CA ASN A 52 -13.46 -5.84 18.84
C ASN A 52 -14.53 -6.15 19.91
N ILE A 53 -15.07 -7.38 19.90
CA ILE A 53 -16.20 -7.82 20.75
C ILE A 53 -15.84 -7.82 22.25
N GLU A 54 -14.55 -7.71 22.60
CA GLU A 54 -14.09 -7.63 24.00
C GLU A 54 -14.78 -6.54 24.82
N LYS A 55 -15.33 -5.49 24.17
CA LYS A 55 -16.07 -4.42 24.87
C LYS A 55 -17.52 -4.76 25.23
N LYS A 56 -18.18 -5.75 24.59
CA LYS A 56 -19.62 -6.00 24.82
C LYS A 56 -19.94 -6.98 25.96
N ASN A 57 -18.99 -7.84 26.37
CA ASN A 57 -19.27 -8.88 27.38
C ASN A 57 -18.86 -8.53 28.81
N LYS A 58 -18.57 -7.27 29.12
CA LYS A 58 -18.11 -6.85 30.46
C LYS A 58 -19.21 -6.78 31.54
N LYS A 59 -20.45 -7.20 31.30
CA LYS A 59 -21.55 -6.86 32.23
C LYS A 59 -22.50 -7.95 32.75
N LEU A 60 -22.40 -9.25 32.43
CA LEU A 60 -23.40 -10.20 32.97
C LEU A 60 -22.93 -11.35 33.85
N PHE A 61 -21.69 -11.83 33.77
CA PHE A 61 -21.20 -12.86 34.70
C PHE A 61 -19.73 -12.63 35.00
N GLY A 62 -19.44 -11.90 36.08
CA GLY A 62 -18.09 -11.74 36.58
C GLY A 62 -17.55 -13.09 37.00
N LEU A 63 -16.53 -13.60 36.29
CA LEU A 63 -15.39 -14.39 36.81
C LEU A 63 -14.61 -15.13 35.72
N ILE A 64 -15.13 -15.30 34.50
CA ILE A 64 -14.40 -15.99 33.44
C ILE A 64 -13.89 -14.96 32.41
N LYS A 65 -12.72 -14.37 32.67
CA LYS A 65 -11.94 -13.74 31.59
C LYS A 65 -11.65 -14.82 30.56
N LYS A 66 -12.21 -14.73 29.36
CA LYS A 66 -11.83 -15.61 28.24
C LYS A 66 -10.31 -15.50 28.08
N LYS A 67 -9.59 -16.57 28.41
CA LYS A 67 -8.14 -16.63 28.20
C LYS A 67 -7.90 -16.54 26.69
N GLY A 68 -7.08 -15.59 26.26
CA GLY A 68 -6.59 -15.53 24.89
C GLY A 68 -5.73 -16.76 24.56
N LEU A 69 -5.29 -16.84 23.31
CA LEU A 69 -4.33 -17.85 22.88
C LEU A 69 -3.03 -17.73 23.68
N LYS A 70 -2.44 -18.87 24.06
CA LYS A 70 -1.13 -18.89 24.71
C LYS A 70 -0.04 -18.55 23.70
N GLU A 71 0.99 -17.84 24.12
CA GLU A 71 2.10 -17.45 23.24
C GLU A 71 2.81 -18.65 22.61
N ASP A 72 3.01 -19.73 23.36
CA ASP A 72 3.61 -20.97 22.84
C ASP A 72 2.77 -21.62 21.75
N GLU A 73 1.44 -21.61 21.90
CA GLU A 73 0.53 -22.12 20.86
C GLU A 73 0.59 -21.24 19.60
N ILE A 74 0.68 -19.92 19.75
CA ILE A 74 0.86 -19.01 18.61
C ILE A 74 2.19 -19.28 17.91
N LYS A 75 3.27 -19.50 18.67
CA LYS A 75 4.61 -19.79 18.13
C LYS A 75 4.61 -21.12 17.36
N GLU A 76 3.98 -22.15 17.92
CA GLU A 76 3.79 -23.45 17.26
C GLU A 76 3.00 -23.29 15.96
N LEU A 77 1.87 -22.57 15.99
CA LEU A 77 1.05 -22.31 14.81
C LEU A 77 1.81 -21.53 13.72
N ARG A 78 2.66 -20.57 14.08
CA ARG A 78 3.50 -19.83 13.13
C ARG A 78 4.47 -20.74 12.38
N GLN A 79 5.12 -21.65 13.08
CA GLN A 79 6.04 -22.62 12.46
C GLN A 79 5.24 -23.60 11.58
N ALA A 80 4.16 -24.16 12.12
CA ALA A 80 3.33 -25.13 11.40
C ALA A 80 2.64 -24.53 10.17
N ALA A 81 2.28 -23.24 10.18
CA ALA A 81 1.68 -22.56 9.03
C ALA A 81 2.61 -22.50 7.82
N ILE A 82 3.93 -22.55 8.03
CA ILE A 82 4.94 -22.56 6.98
C ILE A 82 5.21 -24.00 6.51
N HIS A 83 5.35 -24.95 7.43
CA HIS A 83 5.78 -26.32 7.12
C HIS A 83 4.64 -27.27 6.74
N ALA A 84 3.45 -27.09 7.33
CA ALA A 84 2.29 -27.95 7.15
C ALA A 84 0.99 -27.12 7.05
N PRO A 85 0.85 -26.26 6.01
CA PRO A 85 -0.22 -25.28 5.95
C PRO A 85 -1.63 -25.90 5.92
N GLY A 86 -1.81 -27.07 5.30
CA GLY A 86 -3.11 -27.76 5.23
C GLY A 86 -3.65 -28.17 6.61
N ASN A 87 -2.87 -28.96 7.35
CA ASN A 87 -3.24 -29.41 8.70
C ASN A 87 -3.38 -28.23 9.67
N THR A 88 -2.47 -27.26 9.57
CA THR A 88 -2.48 -26.08 10.42
C THR A 88 -3.71 -25.22 10.19
N LYS A 89 -4.17 -25.07 8.94
CA LYS A 89 -5.39 -24.33 8.61
C LYS A 89 -6.62 -24.91 9.30
N VAL A 90 -6.74 -26.24 9.37
CA VAL A 90 -7.86 -26.90 10.08
C VAL A 90 -7.82 -26.56 11.57
N ARG A 91 -6.64 -26.57 12.20
CA ARG A 91 -6.47 -26.16 13.61
C ARG A 91 -6.83 -24.70 13.81
N ILE A 92 -6.35 -23.81 12.94
CA ILE A 92 -6.66 -22.37 12.97
C ILE A 92 -8.16 -22.14 12.84
N GLN A 93 -8.86 -22.81 11.92
CA GLN A 93 -10.32 -22.68 11.76
C GLN A 93 -11.08 -23.10 13.03
N LYS A 94 -10.64 -24.16 13.72
CA LYS A 94 -11.20 -24.57 15.02
C LYS A 94 -10.98 -23.48 16.08
N LEU A 95 -9.81 -22.84 16.08
CA LEU A 95 -9.50 -21.74 16.99
C LEU A 95 -10.27 -20.46 16.65
N GLN A 96 -10.46 -20.14 15.37
CA GLN A 96 -11.28 -19.00 14.91
C GLN A 96 -12.74 -19.16 15.33
N LYS A 97 -13.28 -20.38 15.41
CA LYS A 97 -14.62 -20.58 16.00
C LYS A 97 -14.68 -20.12 17.47
N LYS A 98 -13.57 -20.22 18.21
CA LYS A 98 -13.46 -19.79 19.62
C LYS A 98 -13.07 -18.31 19.76
N PHE A 99 -12.22 -17.84 18.84
CA PHE A 99 -11.63 -16.51 18.79
C PHE A 99 -11.80 -15.90 17.39
N PRO A 100 -13.05 -15.57 16.97
CA PRO A 100 -13.37 -15.22 15.58
C PRO A 100 -12.70 -13.93 15.11
N ASN A 101 -12.36 -13.04 16.04
CA ASN A 101 -11.81 -11.72 15.74
C ASN A 101 -10.33 -11.63 16.14
N ASP A 102 -9.66 -12.76 16.38
CA ASP A 102 -8.24 -12.75 16.70
C ASP A 102 -7.42 -12.44 15.43
N PRO A 103 -6.71 -11.30 15.38
CA PRO A 103 -6.00 -10.88 14.19
C PRO A 103 -4.78 -11.77 13.88
N VAL A 104 -4.21 -12.44 14.88
CA VAL A 104 -3.09 -13.37 14.68
C VAL A 104 -3.59 -14.62 13.96
N LEU A 105 -4.74 -15.18 14.37
CA LEU A 105 -5.35 -16.30 13.67
C LEU A 105 -5.74 -15.96 12.23
N LEU A 106 -6.24 -14.74 11.98
CA LEU A 106 -6.56 -14.28 10.63
C LEU A 106 -5.32 -14.23 9.73
N MET A 107 -4.21 -13.66 10.22
CA MET A 107 -2.95 -13.64 9.48
C MET A 107 -2.42 -15.06 9.24
N LEU A 108 -2.47 -15.94 10.25
CA LEU A 108 -2.03 -17.32 10.11
C LEU A 108 -2.89 -18.11 9.11
N SER A 109 -4.20 -17.87 9.08
CA SER A 109 -5.11 -18.42 8.07
C SER A 109 -4.70 -17.98 6.67
N ALA A 110 -4.38 -16.69 6.49
CA ALA A 110 -3.90 -16.16 5.22
C ALA A 110 -2.58 -16.79 4.76
N ILE A 111 -1.62 -16.97 5.68
CA ILE A 111 -0.34 -17.64 5.41
C ILE A 111 -0.56 -19.10 4.99
N CYS A 112 -1.41 -19.83 5.71
CA CYS A 112 -1.73 -21.21 5.35
C CYS A 112 -2.42 -21.28 3.97
N GLN A 113 -3.39 -20.40 3.72
CA GLN A 113 -4.08 -20.32 2.43
C GLN A 113 -3.08 -20.10 1.29
N GLN A 114 -2.15 -19.14 1.45
CA GLN A 114 -1.09 -18.89 0.49
C GLN A 114 -0.21 -20.13 0.27
N GLY A 115 0.23 -20.79 1.35
CA GLY A 115 1.08 -21.98 1.29
C GLY A 115 0.42 -23.16 0.56
N MET A 116 -0.90 -23.33 0.74
CA MET A 116 -1.66 -24.40 0.07
C MET A 116 -1.84 -24.15 -1.43
N ILE A 117 -2.12 -22.91 -1.83
CA ILE A 117 -2.52 -22.62 -3.22
C ILE A 117 -1.36 -22.35 -4.15
N ILE A 118 -0.18 -21.96 -3.65
CA ILE A 118 0.91 -21.49 -4.53
C ILE A 118 1.41 -22.57 -5.50
N ASN A 119 1.19 -23.85 -5.16
CA ASN A 119 1.54 -25.02 -5.97
C ASN A 119 0.34 -25.66 -6.68
N SER A 120 -0.86 -25.07 -6.62
CA SER A 120 -2.02 -25.60 -7.33
C SER A 120 -1.82 -25.47 -8.85
N SER A 121 -2.25 -26.49 -9.59
CA SER A 121 -2.27 -26.49 -11.06
C SER A 121 -3.39 -25.62 -11.63
N SER A 122 -4.45 -25.36 -10.86
CA SER A 122 -5.61 -24.57 -11.27
C SER A 122 -5.34 -23.07 -11.09
N GLN A 123 -5.04 -22.38 -12.19
CA GLN A 123 -4.69 -20.94 -12.16
C GLN A 123 -5.80 -20.05 -11.59
N LYS A 124 -7.06 -20.40 -11.88
CA LYS A 124 -8.23 -19.68 -11.37
C LYS A 124 -8.33 -19.82 -9.84
N GLU A 125 -8.18 -21.04 -9.33
CA GLU A 125 -8.16 -21.28 -7.87
C GLU A 125 -6.99 -20.61 -7.18
N VAL A 126 -5.80 -20.60 -7.81
CA VAL A 126 -4.63 -19.88 -7.30
C VAL A 126 -4.97 -18.40 -7.11
N LEU A 127 -5.56 -17.75 -8.13
CA LEU A 127 -5.84 -16.33 -8.07
C LEU A 127 -6.91 -15.99 -7.03
N THR A 128 -8.03 -16.71 -7.03
CA THR A 128 -9.11 -16.52 -6.03
C THR A 128 -8.63 -16.83 -4.61
N GLY A 129 -7.80 -17.86 -4.45
CA GLY A 129 -7.21 -18.20 -3.17
C GLY A 129 -6.26 -17.11 -2.65
N LEU A 130 -5.47 -16.51 -3.54
CA LEU A 130 -4.54 -15.43 -3.19
C LEU A 130 -5.31 -14.15 -2.86
N GLU A 131 -6.33 -13.81 -3.64
CA GLU A 131 -7.23 -12.70 -3.37
C GLU A 131 -7.85 -12.81 -1.95
N LYS A 132 -8.33 -13.99 -1.57
CA LYS A 132 -8.83 -14.26 -0.23
C LYS A 132 -7.75 -14.13 0.84
N ALA A 133 -6.58 -14.74 0.63
CA ALA A 133 -5.46 -14.64 1.56
C ALA A 133 -5.02 -13.19 1.77
N THR A 134 -4.94 -12.39 0.70
CA THR A 134 -4.60 -10.96 0.76
C THR A 134 -5.62 -10.19 1.59
N LYS A 135 -6.92 -10.45 1.39
CA LYS A 135 -7.98 -9.83 2.18
C LYS A 135 -7.90 -10.19 3.66
N ASP A 136 -7.77 -11.46 3.99
CA ASP A 136 -7.64 -11.92 5.39
C ASP A 136 -6.41 -11.31 6.08
N ALA A 137 -5.28 -11.24 5.37
CA ALA A 137 -4.05 -10.61 5.86
C ALA A 137 -4.22 -9.10 6.09
N ALA A 138 -4.91 -8.39 5.19
CA ALA A 138 -5.20 -6.97 5.35
C ALA A 138 -6.15 -6.72 6.53
N LEU A 139 -7.20 -7.52 6.68
CA LEU A 139 -8.14 -7.45 7.81
C LEU A 139 -7.46 -7.73 9.15
N ALA A 140 -6.50 -8.66 9.19
CA ALA A 140 -5.68 -8.90 10.37
C ALA A 140 -4.91 -7.63 10.80
N LEU A 141 -4.25 -6.95 9.87
CA LEU A 141 -3.54 -5.69 10.16
C LEU A 141 -4.51 -4.58 10.61
N LEU A 142 -5.67 -4.48 9.95
CA LEU A 142 -6.71 -3.50 10.28
C LEU A 142 -7.34 -3.72 11.67
N SER A 143 -7.25 -4.93 12.19
CA SER A 143 -7.90 -5.35 13.45
C SER A 143 -6.88 -5.46 14.60
N ASP A 144 -5.99 -4.48 14.74
CA ASP A 144 -4.91 -4.45 15.75
C ASP A 144 -3.87 -5.59 15.65
N GLY A 145 -3.78 -6.28 14.51
CA GLY A 145 -2.77 -7.32 14.26
C GLY A 145 -1.42 -6.79 13.81
N ILE A 146 -1.01 -5.59 14.21
CA ILE A 146 0.17 -4.94 13.65
C ILE A 146 1.44 -5.46 14.35
N SER A 147 2.27 -6.20 13.61
CA SER A 147 3.59 -6.67 14.03
C SER A 147 4.50 -6.78 12.80
N LEU A 148 5.82 -6.81 12.99
CA LEU A 148 6.75 -6.89 11.86
C LEU A 148 6.55 -8.19 11.05
N TYR A 149 6.28 -9.29 11.75
CA TYR A 149 5.94 -10.59 11.16
C TYR A 149 4.66 -10.54 10.31
N ASN A 150 3.58 -9.95 10.84
CA ASN A 150 2.31 -9.84 10.12
C ASN A 150 2.43 -8.91 8.91
N ILE A 151 3.15 -7.79 9.04
CA ILE A 151 3.38 -6.85 7.95
C ILE A 151 4.18 -7.51 6.82
N GLU A 152 5.24 -8.23 7.16
CA GLU A 152 6.03 -8.96 6.17
C GLU A 152 5.20 -10.01 5.43
N SER A 153 4.40 -10.76 6.17
CA SER A 153 3.53 -11.80 5.63
C SER A 153 2.48 -11.19 4.71
N PHE A 154 1.87 -10.06 5.10
CA PHE A 154 0.98 -9.29 4.24
C PHE A 154 1.68 -8.85 2.95
N PHE A 155 2.85 -8.21 3.00
CA PHE A 155 3.56 -7.77 1.78
C PHE A 155 3.90 -8.96 0.88
N LYS A 156 4.36 -10.09 1.45
CA LYS A 156 4.64 -11.30 0.68
C LYS A 156 3.39 -11.80 -0.04
N ILE A 157 2.27 -11.94 0.67
CA ILE A 157 0.99 -12.42 0.10
C ILE A 157 0.48 -11.44 -0.96
N TYR A 158 0.41 -10.16 -0.64
CA TYR A 158 -0.07 -9.10 -1.53
C TYR A 158 0.72 -9.04 -2.84
N TYR A 159 2.06 -8.99 -2.78
CA TYR A 159 2.84 -8.88 -4.01
C TYR A 159 2.83 -10.17 -4.84
N ILE A 160 2.68 -11.36 -4.22
CA ILE A 160 2.44 -12.60 -4.97
C ILE A 160 1.09 -12.56 -5.67
N TYR A 161 0.06 -12.02 -5.01
CA TYR A 161 -1.25 -11.82 -5.62
C TYR A 161 -1.16 -10.86 -6.83
N ILE A 162 -0.53 -9.70 -6.67
CA ILE A 162 -0.32 -8.73 -7.77
C ILE A 162 0.44 -9.37 -8.95
N ASP A 163 1.53 -10.10 -8.68
CA ASP A 163 2.32 -10.78 -9.71
C ASP A 163 1.48 -11.84 -10.48
N ARG A 164 0.61 -12.57 -9.78
CA ARG A 164 -0.28 -13.58 -10.41
C ARG A 164 -1.45 -12.93 -11.16
N PHE A 165 -2.02 -11.87 -10.62
CA PHE A 165 -3.08 -11.09 -11.26
C PHE A 165 -2.59 -10.50 -12.59
N LYS A 166 -1.37 -9.93 -12.62
CA LYS A 166 -0.75 -9.44 -13.86
C LYS A 166 -0.60 -10.52 -14.93
N ARG A 167 -0.18 -11.73 -14.55
CA ARG A 167 -0.07 -12.86 -15.49
C ARG A 167 -1.43 -13.27 -16.07
N GLN A 168 -2.48 -13.21 -15.26
CA GLN A 168 -3.85 -13.47 -15.73
C GLN A 168 -4.32 -12.39 -16.70
N GLN A 169 -4.03 -11.11 -16.41
CA GLN A 169 -4.31 -10.01 -17.33
C GLN A 169 -3.59 -10.18 -18.66
N LEU A 170 -2.30 -10.53 -18.66
CA LEU A 170 -1.52 -10.77 -19.88
C LEU A 170 -2.14 -11.87 -20.75
N ARG A 171 -2.52 -13.01 -20.16
CA ARG A 171 -3.18 -14.11 -20.90
C ARG A 171 -4.51 -13.70 -21.49
N THR A 172 -5.33 -12.99 -20.71
CA THR A 172 -6.64 -12.49 -21.16
C THR A 172 -6.46 -11.45 -22.27
N TYR A 173 -5.47 -10.57 -22.15
CA TYR A 173 -5.14 -9.58 -23.16
C TYR A 173 -4.75 -10.21 -24.49
N GLU A 174 -3.94 -11.28 -24.49
CA GLU A 174 -3.58 -12.02 -25.71
C GLU A 174 -4.80 -12.60 -26.44
N GLN A 175 -5.80 -13.09 -25.69
CA GLN A 175 -7.06 -13.58 -26.27
C GLN A 175 -7.93 -12.44 -26.81
N VAL A 176 -7.97 -11.30 -26.13
CA VAL A 176 -8.71 -10.11 -26.57
C VAL A 176 -8.08 -9.49 -27.82
N ARG A 177 -6.75 -9.47 -27.91
CA ARG A 177 -6.01 -8.83 -29.00
C ARG A 177 -6.30 -9.43 -30.38
N ILE A 178 -6.64 -10.71 -30.43
CA ILE A 178 -6.88 -11.44 -31.69
C ILE A 178 -8.34 -11.37 -32.17
N ASP A 179 -9.27 -10.92 -31.32
CA ASP A 179 -10.70 -10.81 -31.66
C ASP A 179 -11.11 -9.33 -31.85
N PRO A 180 -11.33 -8.87 -33.09
CA PRO A 180 -11.69 -7.48 -33.39
C PRO A 180 -12.95 -6.99 -32.66
N ARG A 181 -13.87 -7.90 -32.29
CA ARG A 181 -15.11 -7.56 -31.58
C ARG A 181 -14.84 -7.09 -30.14
N LEU A 182 -13.64 -7.36 -29.61
CA LEU A 182 -13.25 -7.05 -28.24
C LEU A 182 -12.31 -5.83 -28.14
N GLU A 183 -12.13 -5.08 -29.22
CA GLU A 183 -11.20 -3.93 -29.26
C GLU A 183 -11.50 -2.88 -28.17
N SER A 184 -12.77 -2.67 -27.81
CA SER A 184 -13.15 -1.76 -26.71
C SER A 184 -12.62 -2.21 -25.34
N TYR A 185 -12.56 -3.53 -25.09
CA TYR A 185 -12.00 -4.10 -23.86
C TYR A 185 -10.47 -4.05 -23.82
N ARG A 186 -9.83 -4.06 -24.99
CA ARG A 186 -8.38 -4.06 -25.12
C ARG A 186 -7.73 -2.86 -24.44
N LYS A 187 -8.21 -1.64 -24.73
CA LYS A 187 -7.69 -0.41 -24.13
C LYS A 187 -7.90 -0.41 -22.60
N GLN A 188 -9.07 -0.83 -22.13
CA GLN A 188 -9.37 -0.90 -20.70
C GLN A 188 -8.48 -1.91 -19.96
N LEU A 189 -8.23 -3.08 -20.57
CA LEU A 189 -7.29 -4.07 -20.04
C LEU A 189 -5.86 -3.54 -20.02
N GLN A 190 -5.43 -2.82 -21.07
CA GLN A 190 -4.11 -2.20 -21.11
C GLN A 190 -3.92 -1.19 -19.98
N ASN A 191 -4.91 -0.32 -19.73
CA ASN A 191 -4.87 0.62 -18.60
C ASN A 191 -4.82 -0.14 -17.26
N SER A 192 -5.68 -1.15 -17.10
CA SER A 192 -5.70 -1.99 -15.89
C SER A 192 -4.36 -2.70 -15.66
N MET A 193 -3.70 -3.13 -16.73
CA MET A 193 -2.38 -3.74 -16.70
C MET A 193 -1.30 -2.76 -16.24
N GLN A 194 -1.32 -1.52 -16.73
CA GLN A 194 -0.38 -0.48 -16.30
C GLN A 194 -0.57 -0.12 -14.82
N MET A 195 -1.81 -0.11 -14.33
CA MET A 195 -2.09 0.11 -12.91
C MET A 195 -1.53 -1.01 -12.04
N VAL A 196 -1.68 -2.26 -12.47
CA VAL A 196 -1.11 -3.41 -11.75
C VAL A 196 0.43 -3.35 -11.76
N ASP A 197 1.06 -2.92 -12.86
CA ASP A 197 2.51 -2.71 -12.90
C ASP A 197 2.95 -1.62 -11.92
N TYR A 198 2.20 -0.51 -11.85
CA TYR A 198 2.45 0.55 -10.89
C TYR A 198 2.35 0.05 -9.44
N LEU A 199 1.27 -0.65 -9.09
CA LEU A 199 1.10 -1.25 -7.76
C LEU A 199 2.21 -2.27 -7.42
N GLY A 200 2.65 -3.05 -8.41
CA GLY A 200 3.75 -3.99 -8.28
C GLY A 200 5.12 -3.31 -8.10
N SER A 201 5.32 -2.14 -8.70
CA SER A 201 6.60 -1.41 -8.67
C SER A 201 7.00 -0.95 -7.26
N ASP A 202 6.03 -0.77 -6.36
CA ASP A 202 6.28 -0.36 -4.97
C ASP A 202 6.79 -1.49 -4.06
N LYS A 203 6.82 -2.74 -4.55
CA LYS A 203 7.36 -3.91 -3.84
C LYS A 203 8.75 -3.66 -3.24
N LYS A 204 9.68 -3.14 -4.04
CA LYS A 204 11.06 -2.88 -3.59
C LYS A 204 11.09 -1.83 -2.48
N LYS A 205 10.31 -0.75 -2.61
CA LYS A 205 10.27 0.32 -1.61
C LYS A 205 9.71 -0.19 -0.27
N SER A 206 8.59 -0.90 -0.29
CA SER A 206 7.96 -1.48 0.90
C SER A 206 8.87 -2.47 1.61
N LEU A 207 9.52 -3.38 0.85
CA LEU A 207 10.44 -4.36 1.41
C LEU A 207 11.74 -3.73 1.94
N ASN A 208 12.24 -2.66 1.32
CA ASN A 208 13.41 -1.94 1.82
C ASN A 208 13.14 -1.26 3.16
N ILE A 209 11.95 -0.64 3.32
CA ILE A 209 11.54 -0.06 4.60
C ILE A 209 11.48 -1.16 5.66
N LEU A 210 10.85 -2.30 5.34
CA LEU A 210 10.76 -3.44 6.24
C LEU A 210 12.14 -3.98 6.64
N ALA A 211 13.05 -4.14 5.69
CA ALA A 211 14.41 -4.61 5.93
C ALA A 211 15.19 -3.64 6.84
N HIS A 212 15.01 -2.33 6.67
CA HIS A 212 15.61 -1.32 7.54
C HIS A 212 15.07 -1.40 8.97
N LEU A 213 13.75 -1.57 9.14
CA LEU A 213 13.14 -1.71 10.46
C LEU A 213 13.56 -2.99 11.16
N LYS A 214 13.69 -4.11 10.43
CA LYS A 214 14.23 -5.37 10.96
C LYS A 214 15.63 -5.22 11.55
N LYS A 215 16.49 -4.41 10.92
CA LYS A 215 17.85 -4.16 11.43
C LYS A 215 17.87 -3.32 12.71
N LYS A 216 16.83 -2.51 12.94
CA LYS A 216 16.72 -1.62 14.11
C LYS A 216 15.99 -2.23 15.29
N LEU A 217 15.11 -3.20 15.05
CA LEU A 217 14.34 -3.86 16.10
C LEU A 217 15.06 -5.09 16.64
N LYS A 218 14.94 -5.32 17.95
CA LYS A 218 15.39 -6.58 18.56
C LYS A 218 14.59 -7.74 17.99
N THR A 219 15.24 -8.88 17.76
CA THR A 219 14.61 -10.10 17.22
C THR A 219 13.38 -10.54 18.01
N SER A 220 13.39 -10.36 19.34
CA SER A 220 12.24 -10.66 20.20
C SER A 220 10.98 -9.85 19.87
N HIS A 221 11.13 -8.63 19.34
CA HIS A 221 10.01 -7.75 18.97
C HIS A 221 9.43 -8.05 17.58
N TYR A 222 10.07 -8.93 16.80
CA TYR A 222 9.62 -9.26 15.44
C TYR A 222 8.16 -9.74 15.39
N THR A 223 7.73 -10.45 16.43
CA THR A 223 6.38 -11.02 16.52
C THR A 223 5.46 -10.33 17.54
N THR A 224 5.98 -9.31 18.24
CA THR A 224 5.20 -8.53 19.21
C THR A 224 4.15 -7.72 18.46
N VAL A 225 2.89 -7.94 18.82
CA VAL A 225 1.76 -7.17 18.29
C VAL A 225 1.61 -5.90 19.12
N PHE A 226 1.48 -4.76 18.45
CA PHE A 226 1.09 -3.50 19.08
C PHE A 226 -0.25 -3.05 18.52
N LYS A 227 -1.02 -2.31 19.34
CA LYS A 227 -2.37 -1.87 19.04
C LYS A 227 -2.34 -0.44 18.51
N LEU A 228 -3.39 -0.05 17.78
CA LEU A 228 -3.58 1.33 17.34
C LEU A 228 -3.63 2.32 18.52
N GLN A 229 -4.11 1.88 19.69
CA GLN A 229 -4.11 2.70 20.90
C GLN A 229 -2.70 3.03 21.41
N ASP A 230 -1.72 2.15 21.19
CA ASP A 230 -0.33 2.38 21.61
C ASP A 230 0.29 3.57 20.86
N ILE A 231 -0.16 3.82 19.62
CA ILE A 231 0.24 4.98 18.81
C ILE A 231 -0.19 6.28 19.48
N SER A 232 -1.44 6.33 19.95
CA SER A 232 -1.98 7.50 20.65
C SER A 232 -1.24 7.72 21.97
N MET A 233 -1.01 6.66 22.75
CA MET A 233 -0.30 6.75 24.02
C MET A 233 1.16 7.19 23.85
N ALA A 234 1.88 6.65 22.86
CA ALA A 234 3.23 7.06 22.55
C ALA A 234 3.30 8.52 22.06
N GLY A 235 2.36 8.94 21.22
CA GLY A 235 2.24 10.35 20.81
C GLY A 235 2.05 11.28 22.00
N GLN A 236 1.15 10.93 22.93
CA GLN A 236 0.93 11.69 24.16
C GLN A 236 2.15 11.70 25.10
N ALA A 237 2.94 10.63 25.14
CA ALA A 237 4.20 10.61 25.89
C ALA A 237 5.22 11.59 25.30
N ILE A 238 5.33 11.65 23.97
CA ILE A 238 6.20 12.62 23.27
C ILE A 238 5.77 14.05 23.60
N LEU A 239 4.48 14.37 23.54
CA LEU A 239 3.96 15.71 23.88
C LEU A 239 4.28 16.14 25.32
N LYS A 240 4.41 15.17 26.23
CA LYS A 240 4.76 15.41 27.64
C LYS A 240 6.26 15.35 27.92
N GLY A 241 7.11 15.35 26.90
CA GLY A 241 8.57 15.25 27.05
C GLY A 241 9.08 13.86 27.46
N ARG A 242 8.20 12.86 27.56
CA ARG A 242 8.52 11.50 28.00
C ARG A 242 8.80 10.55 26.83
N GLN A 243 9.63 11.02 25.90
CA GLN A 243 9.93 10.30 24.66
C GLN A 243 10.67 8.96 24.86
N GLN A 244 11.27 8.75 26.04
CA GLN A 244 12.01 7.54 26.42
C GLN A 244 11.15 6.50 27.16
N ASP A 245 9.89 6.80 27.46
CA ASP A 245 8.98 5.85 28.08
C ASP A 245 8.84 4.61 27.18
N LYS A 246 8.79 3.41 27.78
CA LYS A 246 8.71 2.13 27.05
C LYS A 246 7.29 1.85 26.56
N PHE A 247 7.17 1.51 25.28
CA PHE A 247 5.94 1.11 24.59
C PHE A 247 6.20 -0.09 23.68
N ALA A 248 5.49 -1.21 23.92
CA ALA A 248 5.46 -2.42 23.10
C ALA A 248 6.81 -2.92 22.54
N ILE A 249 7.29 -2.30 21.45
CA ILE A 249 8.49 -2.68 20.67
C ILE A 249 9.71 -1.74 20.88
N GLY A 250 9.60 -0.73 21.75
CA GLY A 250 10.69 0.24 21.98
C GLY A 250 10.29 1.38 22.92
N THR A 251 10.93 2.53 22.77
CA THR A 251 10.53 3.80 23.39
C THR A 251 9.39 4.46 22.62
N ALA A 252 8.74 5.49 23.19
CA ALA A 252 7.70 6.26 22.50
C ALA A 252 8.19 6.82 21.15
N LYS A 253 9.40 7.37 21.12
CA LYS A 253 10.04 7.89 19.91
C LYS A 253 10.26 6.81 18.85
N GLU A 254 10.76 5.64 19.27
CA GLU A 254 11.01 4.51 18.38
C GLU A 254 9.72 3.93 17.82
N LEU A 255 8.67 3.78 18.64
CA LEU A 255 7.36 3.32 18.19
C LEU A 255 6.79 4.29 17.14
N ILE A 256 6.75 5.59 17.40
CA ILE A 256 6.23 6.54 16.39
C ILE A 256 7.09 6.55 15.12
N ALA A 257 8.42 6.44 15.22
CA ALA A 257 9.28 6.34 14.04
C ALA A 257 8.99 5.07 13.23
N PHE A 258 8.76 3.94 13.91
CA PHE A 258 8.35 2.67 13.30
C PHE A 258 7.00 2.81 12.58
N ILE A 259 6.00 3.34 13.28
CA ILE A 259 4.65 3.56 12.76
C ILE A 259 4.68 4.46 11.53
N TYR A 260 5.43 5.55 11.58
CA TYR A 260 5.60 6.46 10.45
C TYR A 260 6.15 5.72 9.23
N ALA A 261 7.27 5.01 9.38
CA ALA A 261 7.90 4.27 8.29
C ALA A 261 6.96 3.22 7.68
N MET A 262 6.21 2.49 8.52
CA MET A 262 5.24 1.50 8.04
C MET A 262 4.01 2.13 7.38
N SER A 263 3.51 3.24 7.92
CA SER A 263 2.38 3.97 7.33
C SER A 263 2.71 4.52 5.96
N ILE A 264 3.96 4.95 5.76
CA ILE A 264 4.47 5.34 4.43
C ILE A 264 4.43 4.16 3.46
N ALA A 265 4.74 2.94 3.89
CA ALA A 265 4.60 1.74 3.05
C ALA A 265 3.13 1.38 2.80
N PHE A 266 2.26 1.46 3.81
CA PHE A 266 0.83 1.17 3.70
C PHE A 266 0.10 2.16 2.79
N ALA A 267 0.44 3.45 2.85
CA ALA A 267 -0.16 4.49 2.03
C ALA A 267 0.02 4.27 0.51
N ARG A 268 1.00 3.45 0.11
CA ARG A 268 1.23 3.06 -1.30
C ARG A 268 0.36 1.88 -1.76
N ILE A 269 -0.36 1.24 -0.84
CA ILE A 269 -1.17 0.06 -1.10
C ILE A 269 -2.64 0.44 -0.84
N PRO A 270 -3.45 0.71 -1.88
CA PRO A 270 -4.80 1.26 -1.71
C PRO A 270 -5.72 0.44 -0.79
N ILE A 271 -5.59 -0.89 -0.78
CA ILE A 271 -6.39 -1.75 0.10
C ILE A 271 -6.10 -1.54 1.60
N LEU A 272 -4.99 -0.88 1.94
CA LEU A 272 -4.61 -0.51 3.32
C LEU A 272 -4.90 0.96 3.65
N ASN A 273 -5.59 1.70 2.79
CA ASN A 273 -6.00 3.08 3.08
C ASN A 273 -6.79 3.20 4.39
N PRO A 274 -7.75 2.30 4.71
CA PRO A 274 -8.46 2.34 5.99
C PRO A 274 -7.55 2.18 7.23
N LEU A 275 -6.48 1.39 7.12
CA LEU A 275 -5.49 1.24 8.19
C LEU A 275 -4.67 2.52 8.35
N THR A 276 -4.25 3.10 7.23
CA THR A 276 -3.48 4.35 7.20
C THR A 276 -4.26 5.50 7.85
N GLU A 277 -5.56 5.60 7.57
CA GLU A 277 -6.43 6.58 8.21
C GLU A 277 -6.51 6.38 9.72
N GLN A 278 -6.78 5.15 10.18
CA GLN A 278 -6.82 4.86 11.62
C GLN A 278 -5.50 5.19 12.32
N ILE A 279 -4.36 4.92 11.69
CA ILE A 279 -3.06 5.30 12.25
C ILE A 279 -2.94 6.82 12.37
N MET A 280 -3.30 7.55 11.31
CA MET A 280 -3.23 9.02 11.31
C MET A 280 -4.20 9.65 12.31
N GLU A 281 -5.39 9.08 12.52
CA GLU A 281 -6.35 9.52 13.54
C GLU A 281 -5.82 9.34 14.96
N LYS A 282 -5.02 8.28 15.20
CA LYS A 282 -4.41 8.03 16.51
C LYS A 282 -3.15 8.83 16.77
N MET A 283 -2.52 9.38 15.72
CA MET A 283 -1.32 10.21 15.84
C MET A 283 -1.72 11.67 16.14
N PRO A 284 -1.29 12.25 17.28
CA PRO A 284 -1.53 13.67 17.57
C PRO A 284 -0.96 14.59 16.46
N ASP A 285 -1.60 15.72 16.20
CA ASP A 285 -1.14 16.77 15.26
C ASP A 285 -0.72 18.08 15.94
N THR A 286 -0.74 18.13 17.26
CA THR A 286 -0.35 19.32 18.02
C THR A 286 1.17 19.54 18.00
N ASP A 287 1.94 18.47 17.91
CA ASP A 287 3.40 18.54 17.73
C ASP A 287 3.77 18.63 16.26
N ARG A 288 4.76 19.48 15.94
CA ARG A 288 5.23 19.73 14.58
C ARG A 288 5.69 18.44 13.89
N ILE A 289 6.52 17.63 14.56
CA ILE A 289 7.10 16.43 13.97
C ILE A 289 6.00 15.42 13.65
N LEU A 290 5.06 15.22 14.58
CA LEU A 290 3.92 14.32 14.37
C LEU A 290 3.00 14.83 13.26
N TYR A 291 2.70 16.13 13.22
CA TYR A 291 1.92 16.76 12.17
C TYR A 291 2.55 16.55 10.77
N LEU A 292 3.84 16.83 10.62
CA LEU A 292 4.54 16.67 9.34
C LEU A 292 4.57 15.22 8.86
N ARG A 293 4.71 14.27 9.78
CA ARG A 293 4.61 12.84 9.46
C ARG A 293 3.23 12.46 8.94
N ARG A 294 2.15 12.99 9.53
CA ARG A 294 0.77 12.80 9.02
C ARG A 294 0.61 13.38 7.62
N VAL A 295 1.13 14.60 7.38
CA VAL A 295 1.10 15.23 6.05
C VAL A 295 1.87 14.37 5.04
N SER A 296 3.07 13.89 5.37
CA SER A 296 3.85 13.03 4.47
C SER A 296 3.13 11.71 4.15
N ILE A 297 2.57 11.02 5.15
CA ILE A 297 1.78 9.79 4.94
C ILE A 297 0.61 10.04 3.99
N ARG A 298 -0.13 11.13 4.21
CA ARG A 298 -1.29 11.45 3.39
C ARG A 298 -0.91 11.87 1.97
N SER A 299 0.17 12.65 1.80
CA SER A 299 0.72 13.01 0.49
C SER A 299 1.09 11.76 -0.31
N VAL A 300 1.74 10.77 0.31
CA VAL A 300 2.05 9.50 -0.37
C VAL A 300 0.77 8.82 -0.88
N ARG A 301 -0.27 8.75 -0.05
CA ARG A 301 -1.56 8.18 -0.48
C ARG A 301 -2.17 8.94 -1.64
N PHE A 302 -2.23 10.27 -1.57
CA PHE A 302 -2.80 11.08 -2.63
C PHE A 302 -2.00 11.00 -3.93
N PHE A 303 -0.67 10.93 -3.88
CA PHE A 303 0.14 10.69 -5.07
C PHE A 303 -0.10 9.28 -5.66
N THR A 304 -0.30 8.26 -4.82
CA THR A 304 -0.70 6.92 -5.31
C THR A 304 -2.05 6.99 -6.03
N GLN A 305 -3.05 7.65 -5.47
CA GLN A 305 -4.36 7.84 -6.13
C GLN A 305 -4.23 8.68 -7.41
N PHE A 306 -3.47 9.78 -7.37
CA PHE A 306 -3.22 10.65 -8.51
C PHE A 306 -2.63 9.85 -9.68
N ARG A 307 -1.63 9.00 -9.42
CA ARG A 307 -1.01 8.16 -10.45
C ARG A 307 -1.97 7.11 -11.01
N LEU A 308 -2.81 6.51 -10.18
CA LEU A 308 -3.85 5.60 -10.64
C LEU A 308 -4.84 6.32 -11.57
N HIS A 309 -5.33 7.50 -11.19
CA HIS A 309 -6.23 8.30 -12.04
C HIS A 309 -5.55 8.80 -13.33
N ALA A 310 -4.24 9.06 -13.29
CA ALA A 310 -3.46 9.40 -14.49
C ALA A 310 -3.43 8.25 -15.51
N LEU A 311 -3.17 7.03 -15.04
CA LEU A 311 -3.20 5.82 -15.87
C LEU A 311 -4.61 5.50 -16.40
N GLU A 312 -5.64 6.04 -15.75
CA GLU A 312 -7.04 5.91 -16.12
C GLU A 312 -7.49 6.98 -17.14
N GLY A 313 -6.69 8.03 -17.33
CA GLY A 313 -7.08 9.18 -18.14
C GLY A 313 -8.20 10.01 -17.49
N GLU A 314 -8.17 10.17 -16.16
CA GLU A 314 -9.16 10.94 -15.39
C GLU A 314 -8.60 12.32 -14.95
N PRO A 315 -8.44 13.30 -15.86
CA PRO A 315 -7.76 14.57 -15.56
C PRO A 315 -8.47 15.42 -14.51
N LYS A 316 -9.81 15.32 -14.40
CA LYS A 316 -10.58 16.03 -13.37
C LYS A 316 -10.20 15.57 -11.96
N LYS A 317 -10.12 14.26 -11.73
CA LYS A 317 -9.73 13.71 -10.42
C LYS A 317 -8.26 13.98 -10.12
N MET A 318 -7.40 13.96 -11.14
CA MET A 318 -6.01 14.40 -11.00
C MET A 318 -5.91 15.86 -10.55
N ALA A 319 -6.67 16.76 -11.19
CA ALA A 319 -6.71 18.18 -10.84
C ALA A 319 -7.23 18.40 -9.41
N GLU A 320 -8.26 17.68 -9.00
CA GLU A 320 -8.79 17.72 -7.62
C GLU A 320 -7.74 17.27 -6.59
N LEU A 321 -7.12 16.11 -6.81
CA LEU A 321 -6.06 15.59 -5.95
C LEU A 321 -4.82 16.50 -5.94
N GLY A 322 -4.43 17.04 -7.08
CA GLY A 322 -3.32 17.99 -7.20
C GLY A 322 -3.56 19.23 -6.34
N LYS A 323 -4.75 19.84 -6.42
CA LYS A 323 -5.15 20.96 -5.55
C LYS A 323 -5.12 20.58 -4.07
N GLN A 324 -5.60 19.39 -3.73
CA GLN A 324 -5.60 18.92 -2.34
C GLN A 324 -4.18 18.72 -1.80
N ILE A 325 -3.31 18.02 -2.54
CA ILE A 325 -1.90 17.85 -2.19
C ILE A 325 -1.24 19.21 -2.03
N PHE A 326 -1.44 20.12 -2.99
CA PHE A 326 -0.84 21.45 -2.95
C PHE A 326 -1.26 22.24 -1.71
N LYS A 327 -2.57 22.31 -1.44
CA LYS A 327 -3.12 23.02 -0.28
C LYS A 327 -2.58 22.49 1.05
N GLU A 328 -2.55 21.17 1.22
CA GLU A 328 -2.12 20.56 2.48
C GLU A 328 -0.61 20.72 2.72
N ASN A 329 0.21 20.56 1.68
CA ASN A 329 1.65 20.72 1.80
C ASN A 329 2.04 22.21 1.95
N TRP A 330 1.32 23.13 1.31
CA TRP A 330 1.52 24.57 1.54
C TRP A 330 1.22 24.96 2.99
N ALA A 331 0.09 24.50 3.55
CA ALA A 331 -0.22 24.72 4.96
C ALA A 331 0.85 24.13 5.90
N ALA A 332 1.49 23.02 5.53
CA ALA A 332 2.60 22.46 6.28
C ALA A 332 3.86 23.32 6.21
N ILE A 333 4.20 23.88 5.05
CA ILE A 333 5.33 24.81 4.88
C ILE A 333 5.14 26.06 5.75
N GLN A 334 3.93 26.63 5.77
CA GLN A 334 3.63 27.81 6.59
C GLN A 334 3.87 27.54 8.10
N LYS A 335 3.58 26.33 8.58
CA LYS A 335 3.87 25.94 9.99
C LYS A 335 5.36 25.71 10.28
N MET A 336 6.20 25.59 9.25
CA MET A 336 7.65 25.39 9.35
C MET A 336 8.46 26.64 8.98
N GLU A 337 7.81 27.79 8.82
CA GLU A 337 8.48 28.99 8.36
C GLU A 337 9.67 29.37 9.27
N GLY A 338 10.82 29.68 8.66
CA GLY A 338 12.07 30.04 9.34
C GLY A 338 12.87 28.87 9.93
N GLN A 339 12.41 27.63 9.81
CA GLN A 339 13.04 26.48 10.49
C GLN A 339 13.96 25.68 9.58
N ALA A 340 15.08 25.22 10.14
CA ALA A 340 16.01 24.32 9.45
C ALA A 340 15.39 22.95 9.15
N LEU A 341 15.81 22.34 8.03
CA LEU A 341 15.34 21.05 7.54
C LEU A 341 16.41 19.98 7.76
N TYR A 342 16.12 18.96 8.56
CA TYR A 342 17.07 17.89 8.91
C TYR A 342 16.63 16.52 8.40
N GLN A 343 15.32 16.30 8.32
CA GLN A 343 14.72 15.01 8.02
C GLN A 343 13.88 15.08 6.75
N ILE A 344 13.76 13.94 6.05
CA ILE A 344 13.03 13.83 4.77
C ILE A 344 11.59 14.34 4.90
N TYR A 345 10.88 13.99 5.98
CA TYR A 345 9.49 14.43 6.18
C TYR A 345 9.33 15.95 6.41
N GLU A 346 10.42 16.67 6.70
CA GLU A 346 10.42 18.13 6.83
C GLU A 346 10.59 18.81 5.47
N SER A 347 11.33 18.19 4.54
CA SER A 347 11.50 18.70 3.17
C SER A 347 10.42 18.22 2.20
N ASP A 348 9.77 17.07 2.48
CA ASP A 348 8.68 16.49 1.68
C ASP A 348 7.62 17.51 1.23
N PRO A 349 7.09 18.42 2.10
CA PRO A 349 6.07 19.36 1.67
C PRO A 349 6.51 20.29 0.54
N TYR A 350 7.76 20.73 0.55
CA TYR A 350 8.32 21.62 -0.47
C TYR A 350 8.43 20.89 -1.82
N PHE A 351 8.98 19.68 -1.82
CA PHE A 351 9.09 18.87 -3.03
C PHE A 351 7.73 18.43 -3.56
N ASN A 352 6.75 18.17 -2.69
CA ASN A 352 5.40 17.84 -3.11
C ASN A 352 4.72 18.99 -3.87
N LEU A 353 4.99 20.27 -3.51
CA LEU A 353 4.50 21.41 -4.30
C LEU A 353 5.14 21.44 -5.70
N ALA A 354 6.44 21.18 -5.80
CA ALA A 354 7.14 21.08 -7.08
C ALA A 354 6.58 19.96 -7.94
N PHE A 355 6.41 18.76 -7.38
CA PHE A 355 5.81 17.63 -8.09
C PHE A 355 4.39 17.93 -8.57
N VAL A 356 3.54 18.58 -7.77
CA VAL A 356 2.21 18.98 -8.23
C VAL A 356 2.34 19.96 -9.40
N ALA A 357 3.14 21.01 -9.26
CA ALA A 357 3.32 22.01 -10.31
C ALA A 357 3.79 21.40 -11.64
N GLU A 358 4.71 20.42 -11.59
CA GLU A 358 5.20 19.67 -12.76
C GLU A 358 4.12 18.74 -13.35
N LEU A 359 3.39 18.01 -12.51
CA LEU A 359 2.46 16.97 -12.97
C LEU A 359 1.10 17.49 -13.42
N THR A 360 0.74 18.73 -13.06
CA THR A 360 -0.57 19.30 -13.35
C THR A 360 -0.55 20.40 -14.41
N VAL A 361 0.56 20.55 -15.14
CA VAL A 361 0.65 21.50 -16.26
C VAL A 361 -0.51 21.26 -17.24
N GLY A 362 -1.22 22.34 -17.58
CA GLY A 362 -2.39 22.29 -18.47
C GLY A 362 -3.68 21.74 -17.84
N MET A 363 -3.67 21.36 -16.56
CA MET A 363 -4.87 20.85 -15.87
C MET A 363 -5.70 21.95 -15.18
N TYR A 364 -5.15 23.15 -15.04
CA TYR A 364 -5.79 24.31 -14.40
C TYR A 364 -5.87 25.49 -15.37
N ASP A 365 -6.68 26.49 -15.01
CA ASP A 365 -6.63 27.78 -15.70
C ASP A 365 -5.24 28.41 -15.59
N SER A 366 -4.87 29.19 -16.60
CA SER A 366 -3.53 29.79 -16.71
C SER A 366 -3.12 30.55 -15.46
N LYS A 367 -4.03 31.37 -14.89
CA LYS A 367 -3.76 32.16 -13.69
C LYS A 367 -3.42 31.27 -12.49
N LEU A 368 -4.21 30.24 -12.22
CA LEU A 368 -3.95 29.30 -11.13
C LEU A 368 -2.66 28.50 -11.36
N GLN A 369 -2.42 28.05 -12.60
CA GLN A 369 -1.21 27.31 -12.94
C GLN A 369 0.06 28.14 -12.69
N THR A 370 0.07 29.42 -13.12
CA THR A 370 1.19 30.34 -12.85
C THR A 370 1.39 30.55 -11.35
N GLN A 371 0.32 30.67 -10.57
CA GLN A 371 0.41 30.81 -9.11
C GLN A 371 1.02 29.56 -8.45
N ILE A 372 0.60 28.37 -8.88
CA ILE A 372 1.12 27.09 -8.39
C ILE A 372 2.61 26.97 -8.70
N GLN A 373 3.02 27.25 -9.94
CA GLN A 373 4.43 27.20 -10.36
C GLN A 373 5.29 28.20 -9.59
N ALA A 374 4.86 29.46 -9.46
CA ALA A 374 5.60 30.49 -8.74
C ALA A 374 5.76 30.14 -7.25
N THR A 375 4.70 29.61 -6.63
CA THR A 375 4.74 29.20 -5.22
C THR A 375 5.64 27.98 -5.03
N ALA A 376 5.57 26.99 -5.93
CA ALA A 376 6.43 25.81 -5.89
C ALA A 376 7.91 26.18 -6.07
N LEU A 377 8.23 27.09 -7.00
CA LEU A 377 9.60 27.57 -7.23
C LEU A 377 10.17 28.22 -5.96
N LYS A 378 9.42 29.16 -5.36
CA LYS A 378 9.82 29.80 -4.09
C LYS A 378 10.01 28.79 -2.96
N ALA A 379 9.13 27.78 -2.89
CA ALA A 379 9.23 26.72 -1.90
C ALA A 379 10.53 25.91 -2.07
N VAL A 380 10.87 25.50 -3.28
CA VAL A 380 12.10 24.74 -3.56
C VAL A 380 13.36 25.56 -3.29
N GLU A 381 13.37 26.85 -3.66
CA GLU A 381 14.48 27.77 -3.33
C GLU A 381 14.67 27.90 -1.81
N THR A 382 13.58 27.87 -1.05
CA THR A 382 13.61 27.89 0.42
C THR A 382 14.29 26.63 0.98
N VAL A 383 14.17 25.47 0.32
CA VAL A 383 14.86 24.24 0.75
C VAL A 383 16.37 24.41 0.68
N ILE A 384 16.90 24.98 -0.42
CA ILE A 384 18.34 25.22 -0.60
C ILE A 384 18.91 26.05 0.56
N GLN A 385 18.18 27.07 1.00
CA GLN A 385 18.61 27.97 2.07
C GLN A 385 18.52 27.33 3.47
N ARG A 386 17.64 26.34 3.65
CA ARG A 386 17.30 25.76 4.96
C ARG A 386 17.81 24.33 5.15
N ASP A 387 18.47 23.75 4.15
CA ASP A 387 18.94 22.37 4.19
C ASP A 387 20.12 22.19 5.16
N MET A 388 19.81 21.58 6.30
CA MET A 388 20.78 21.18 7.33
C MET A 388 20.91 19.65 7.41
N SER A 389 20.46 18.93 6.37
CA SER A 389 20.61 17.50 6.28
C SER A 389 22.06 17.09 6.10
N LYS A 390 22.38 15.84 6.45
CA LYS A 390 23.72 15.29 6.25
C LYS A 390 24.05 15.31 4.76
N ASN A 391 25.18 15.93 4.41
CA ASN A 391 25.66 16.11 3.03
C ASN A 391 24.77 16.99 2.14
N HIS A 392 23.88 17.81 2.71
CA HIS A 392 22.98 18.69 1.96
C HIS A 392 22.21 17.96 0.83
N ILE A 393 21.68 16.77 1.15
CA ILE A 393 21.00 15.91 0.18
C ILE A 393 19.71 16.54 -0.37
N PHE A 394 19.13 17.54 0.32
CA PHE A 394 17.94 18.21 -0.16
C PHE A 394 18.28 19.34 -1.14
N THR A 395 19.43 20.00 -0.97
CA THR A 395 19.90 21.05 -1.89
C THR A 395 20.06 20.54 -3.32
N GLU A 396 20.66 19.37 -3.52
CA GLU A 396 20.81 18.79 -4.86
C GLU A 396 19.45 18.51 -5.52
N ALA A 397 18.53 17.87 -4.78
CA ALA A 397 17.17 17.63 -5.26
C ALA A 397 16.42 18.94 -5.56
N ALA A 398 16.62 19.97 -4.74
CA ALA A 398 16.01 21.27 -4.92
C ALA A 398 16.51 21.97 -6.18
N ASN A 399 17.82 22.00 -6.44
CA ASN A 399 18.38 22.56 -7.67
C ASN A 399 17.76 21.91 -8.93
N ASN A 400 17.63 20.59 -8.93
CA ASN A 400 17.01 19.85 -10.04
C ASN A 400 15.55 20.26 -10.28
N HIS A 401 14.77 20.47 -9.21
CA HIS A 401 13.38 20.94 -9.32
C HIS A 401 13.29 22.41 -9.76
N THR A 402 14.19 23.27 -9.28
CA THR A 402 14.26 24.68 -9.70
C THR A 402 14.43 24.77 -11.22
N HIS A 403 15.39 24.04 -11.81
CA HIS A 403 15.60 24.05 -13.26
C HIS A 403 14.36 23.64 -14.05
N LYS A 404 13.65 22.58 -13.61
CA LYS A 404 12.43 22.12 -14.27
C LYS A 404 11.30 23.15 -14.16
N LEU A 405 11.12 23.75 -12.99
CA LEU A 405 10.06 24.73 -12.75
C LEU A 405 10.29 26.03 -13.52
N VAL A 406 11.56 26.45 -13.70
CA VAL A 406 11.91 27.60 -14.55
C VAL A 406 11.57 27.32 -16.00
N ALA A 407 11.98 26.17 -16.56
CA ALA A 407 11.65 25.79 -17.94
C ALA A 407 10.14 25.75 -18.17
N LEU A 408 9.37 25.15 -17.26
CA LEU A 408 7.90 25.12 -17.35
C LEU A 408 7.24 26.51 -17.29
N LYS A 409 7.89 27.49 -16.65
CA LYS A 409 7.40 28.86 -16.58
C LYS A 409 7.71 29.63 -17.87
N GLU A 410 8.85 29.36 -18.50
CA GLU A 410 9.25 29.96 -19.78
C GLU A 410 8.34 29.47 -20.90
N ASP A 411 8.10 28.15 -20.97
CA ASP A 411 7.20 27.52 -21.96
C ASP A 411 5.74 28.01 -21.86
N ALA A 412 5.31 28.50 -20.70
CA ALA A 412 3.97 29.03 -20.50
C ALA A 412 3.79 30.47 -21.03
N ASN A 413 4.88 31.18 -21.31
CA ASN A 413 4.86 32.56 -21.81
C ASN A 413 5.08 32.66 -23.33
N THR A 414 5.41 31.54 -23.98
CA THR A 414 5.47 31.39 -25.44
C THR A 414 4.14 30.87 -25.97
#